data_AF-A0A9P0P844-F1
#
_entry.id   AF-A0A9P0P844-F1
#
_cell.length_a   1.000
_cell.length_b   1.000
_cell.length_c   1.000
_cell.angle_alpha   90.00
_cell.angle_beta   90.00
_cell.angle_gamma   90.00
#
_symmetry.space_group_name_H-M   'P 1'
#
loop_
_entity.id
_entity.type
_entity.pdbx_description
1 polymer ?
#
loop_
_entity_poly.entity_id
_entity_poly.type
_entity_poly.pdbx_seq_one_letter_code
_entity_poly.pdbx_strand_id
1 'polypeptide(L)'
;MEGKISHSGLLARSPEGHAARGMQIKGNEDLWVEIQANTFRNWVNEHLPKDLRVLDLSQDLCTGVRLCALVEALRGKPIKPSWNKRPVNQHHYLENVTCALKAVMWTS
;
A
#
# COMPACT_ATOMS: atom_id res chain seq x y z
N MET A 1 -18.69 1.35 14.95
CA MET A 1 -19.17 -0.02 14.71
C MET A 1 -17.94 -0.90 14.63
N GLU A 2 -17.76 -1.78 15.62
CA GLU A 2 -16.62 -2.68 15.72
C GLU A 2 -16.66 -3.67 14.55
N GLY A 3 -15.67 -3.57 13.65
CA GLY A 3 -15.51 -4.51 12.55
C GLY A 3 -15.22 -5.89 13.11
N LYS A 4 -16.20 -6.80 13.02
CA LYS A 4 -15.99 -8.22 13.31
C LYS A 4 -14.90 -8.73 12.38
N ILE A 5 -13.72 -8.99 12.94
CA ILE A 5 -12.62 -9.61 12.21
C ILE A 5 -13.08 -11.02 11.83
N SER A 6 -13.11 -11.31 10.52
CA SER A 6 -13.48 -12.63 10.02
C SER A 6 -12.49 -13.68 10.54
N HIS A 7 -12.96 -14.92 10.76
CA HIS A 7 -12.11 -16.02 11.23
C HIS A 7 -10.87 -16.22 10.34
N SER A 8 -11.04 -16.02 9.04
CA SER A 8 -9.99 -16.02 8.03
C SER A 8 -8.99 -14.86 8.21
N GLY A 9 -9.44 -13.67 8.61
CA GLY A 9 -8.57 -12.54 8.95
C GLY A 9 -7.70 -12.78 10.19
N LEU A 10 -8.09 -13.71 11.07
CA LEU A 10 -7.25 -14.17 12.18
C LEU A 10 -6.18 -15.17 11.70
N LEU A 11 -6.53 -16.08 10.79
CA LEU A 11 -5.61 -17.08 10.22
C LEU A 11 -4.54 -16.44 9.30
N ALA A 12 -4.84 -15.30 8.67
CA ALA A 12 -3.88 -14.54 7.87
C ALA A 12 -2.71 -13.94 8.69
N ARG A 13 -2.85 -13.84 10.02
CA ARG A 13 -1.87 -13.23 10.93
C ARG A 13 -0.92 -14.28 11.51
N SER A 14 -0.11 -14.91 10.65
CA SER A 14 1.10 -15.61 11.09
C SER A 14 2.28 -14.63 11.02
N PRO A 15 3.11 -14.49 12.07
CA PRO A 15 4.34 -13.70 12.01
C PRO A 15 5.28 -14.11 10.86
N GLU A 16 5.16 -15.34 10.38
CA GLU A 16 6.02 -15.96 9.36
C GLU A 16 5.49 -15.82 7.92
N GLY A 17 4.30 -15.25 7.68
CA GLY A 17 3.76 -15.02 6.33
C GLY A 17 3.30 -16.28 5.57
N HIS A 18 3.19 -17.43 6.25
CA HIS A 18 2.82 -18.72 5.63
C HIS A 18 1.32 -19.07 5.72
N ALA A 19 0.46 -18.11 6.05
CA ALA A 19 -0.98 -18.32 6.27
C ALA A 19 -1.73 -18.94 5.07
N ALA A 20 -1.21 -18.77 3.85
CA ALA A 20 -1.87 -19.22 2.63
C ALA A 20 -1.98 -20.75 2.49
N ARG A 21 -1.09 -21.54 3.13
CA ARG A 21 -1.10 -23.00 2.96
C ARG A 21 -2.23 -23.72 3.71
N GLY A 22 -2.84 -23.09 4.72
CA GLY A 22 -3.85 -23.72 5.58
C GLY A 22 -5.30 -23.35 5.26
N MET A 23 -5.54 -22.43 4.32
CA MET A 23 -6.89 -21.91 4.08
C MET A 23 -7.56 -22.61 2.88
N GLN A 24 -8.69 -23.29 3.09
CA GLN A 24 -9.57 -23.72 2.00
C GLN A 24 -10.33 -22.50 1.45
N ILE A 25 -9.79 -21.84 0.43
CA ILE A 25 -10.38 -20.63 -0.14
C ILE A 25 -10.84 -20.84 -1.60
N LYS A 26 -10.87 -22.09 -2.06
CA LYS A 26 -11.40 -22.41 -3.40
C LYS A 26 -12.91 -22.09 -3.41
N GLY A 27 -13.32 -21.11 -4.22
CA GLY A 27 -14.71 -20.62 -4.28
C GLY A 27 -15.02 -19.38 -3.45
N ASN A 28 -14.03 -18.73 -2.82
CA ASN A 28 -14.21 -17.50 -2.04
C ASN A 28 -13.16 -16.44 -2.42
N GLU A 29 -13.17 -16.02 -3.68
CA GLU A 29 -12.18 -15.09 -4.25
C GLU A 29 -12.17 -13.73 -3.52
N ASP A 30 -13.33 -13.22 -3.13
CA ASP A 30 -13.47 -11.96 -2.38
C ASP A 30 -12.69 -11.99 -1.07
N LEU A 31 -12.65 -13.13 -0.39
CA LEU A 31 -11.89 -13.30 0.85
C LEU A 31 -10.38 -13.23 0.60
N TRP A 32 -9.88 -13.81 -0.50
CA TRP A 32 -8.47 -13.66 -0.87
C TRP A 32 -8.11 -12.22 -1.17
N VAL A 33 -8.98 -11.50 -1.90
CA VAL A 33 -8.79 -10.08 -2.21
C VAL A 33 -8.71 -9.27 -0.92
N GLU A 34 -9.61 -9.50 0.04
CA GLU A 34 -9.59 -8.84 1.34
C GLU A 34 -8.29 -9.12 2.12
N ILE A 35 -7.86 -10.39 2.18
CA ILE A 35 -6.64 -10.79 2.88
C ILE A 35 -5.40 -10.14 2.26
N GLN A 36 -5.31 -10.13 0.92
CA GLN A 36 -4.19 -9.51 0.22
C GLN A 36 -4.18 -8.00 0.41
N ALA A 37 -5.34 -7.34 0.27
CA ALA A 37 -5.47 -5.90 0.49
C ALA A 37 -5.06 -5.51 1.92
N ASN A 38 -5.49 -6.27 2.93
CA ASN A 38 -5.13 -6.02 4.32
C ASN A 38 -3.64 -6.23 4.60
N THR A 39 -3.07 -7.31 4.08
CA THR A 39 -1.64 -7.61 4.21
C THR A 39 -0.81 -6.50 3.58
N PHE A 40 -1.14 -6.13 2.33
CA PHE A 40 -0.44 -5.07 1.61
C PHE A 40 -0.58 -3.72 2.30
N ARG A 41 -1.79 -3.35 2.75
CA ARG A 41 -2.02 -2.10 3.50
C ARG A 41 -1.20 -2.05 4.79
N ASN A 42 -1.08 -3.15 5.52
CA ASN A 42 -0.27 -3.19 6.74
C ASN A 42 1.22 -3.02 6.42
N TRP A 43 1.73 -3.75 5.42
CA TRP A 43 3.11 -3.62 4.97
C TRP A 43 3.45 -2.20 4.49
N VAL A 44 2.56 -1.56 3.72
CA VAL A 44 2.73 -0.14 3.32
C VAL A 44 2.83 0.76 4.55
N ASN A 45 1.99 0.54 5.56
CA ASN A 45 1.97 1.35 6.78
C ASN A 45 3.17 1.14 7.70
N GLU A 46 3.91 0.02 7.58
CA GLU A 46 5.17 -0.18 8.29
C GLU A 46 6.31 0.69 7.71
N HIS A 47 6.20 1.05 6.43
CA HIS A 47 7.21 1.84 5.71
C HIS A 47 6.88 3.34 5.68
N LEU A 48 5.63 3.71 5.93
CA LEU A 48 5.19 5.11 5.94
C LEU A 48 5.28 5.73 7.33
N PRO A 49 5.54 7.05 7.42
CA PRO A 49 5.44 7.77 8.68
C PRO A 49 3.97 7.81 9.15
N LYS A 50 3.77 8.03 10.46
CA LYS A 50 2.46 7.94 11.11
C LYS A 50 1.41 8.87 10.52
N ASP A 51 1.82 10.04 10.03
CA ASP A 51 0.97 11.06 9.42
C ASP A 51 0.55 10.72 7.98
N LEU A 52 1.20 9.75 7.33
CA LEU A 52 0.91 9.30 5.98
C LEU A 52 0.28 7.90 5.92
N ARG A 53 -0.30 7.42 7.02
CA ARG A 53 -0.97 6.10 7.06
C ARG A 53 -2.03 5.97 5.95
N VAL A 54 -2.10 4.78 5.36
CA VAL A 54 -3.11 4.31 4.41
C VAL A 54 -4.20 3.54 5.13
N LEU A 55 -5.45 3.95 4.94
CA LEU A 55 -6.66 3.27 5.39
C LEU A 55 -7.36 2.58 4.22
N ASP A 56 -7.44 3.24 3.07
CA ASP A 56 -8.03 2.72 1.84
C ASP A 56 -7.02 2.82 0.69
N LEU A 57 -6.53 1.66 0.24
CA LEU A 57 -5.56 1.56 -0.85
C LEU A 57 -6.04 2.21 -2.17
N SER A 58 -7.36 2.18 -2.42
CA SER A 58 -7.94 2.68 -3.67
C SER A 58 -8.04 4.21 -3.72
N GLN A 59 -8.04 4.88 -2.56
CA GLN A 59 -8.20 6.34 -2.45
C GLN A 59 -6.92 7.02 -1.98
N ASP A 60 -6.25 6.46 -0.97
CA ASP A 60 -5.16 7.14 -0.27
C ASP A 60 -3.87 7.26 -1.08
N LEU A 61 -3.74 6.47 -2.15
CA LEU A 61 -2.62 6.52 -3.09
C LEU A 61 -2.85 7.47 -4.27
N CYS A 62 -4.09 7.93 -4.51
CA CYS A 62 -4.46 8.67 -5.73
C CYS A 62 -3.74 9.99 -5.92
N THR A 63 -3.41 10.70 -4.84
CA THR A 63 -2.68 11.99 -4.93
C THR A 63 -1.19 11.82 -5.24
N GLY A 64 -0.70 10.58 -5.20
CA GLY A 64 0.71 10.22 -5.37
C GLY A 64 1.60 10.52 -4.16
N VAL A 65 1.16 11.31 -3.17
CA VAL A 65 2.00 11.69 -2.01
C VAL A 65 2.49 10.48 -1.22
N ARG A 66 1.57 9.60 -0.81
CA ARG A 66 1.91 8.37 -0.06
C ARG A 66 2.71 7.39 -0.90
N LEU A 67 2.43 7.34 -2.21
CA LEU A 67 3.17 6.49 -3.13
C LEU A 67 4.63 6.96 -3.28
N CYS A 68 4.86 8.26 -3.46
CA CYS A 68 6.21 8.83 -3.48
C CYS A 68 6.96 8.56 -2.17
N ALA A 69 6.32 8.80 -1.02
CA ALA A 69 6.92 8.55 0.29
C ALA A 69 7.29 7.07 0.49
N LEU A 70 6.42 6.14 0.08
CA LEU A 70 6.69 4.70 0.12
C LEU A 70 7.90 4.35 -0.76
N VAL A 71 7.95 4.87 -1.99
CA VAL A 71 9.06 4.61 -2.91
C VAL A 71 10.39 5.16 -2.39
N GLU A 72 10.39 6.33 -1.75
CA GLU A 72 11.58 6.87 -1.07
C GLU A 72 12.05 5.99 0.08
N ALA A 73 11.12 5.51 0.92
CA ALA A 73 11.42 4.60 2.03
C ALA A 73 12.04 3.29 1.54
N LEU A 74 11.47 2.68 0.50
CA LEU A 74 11.96 1.41 -0.07
C LEU A 74 13.32 1.57 -0.77
N ARG A 75 13.56 2.70 -1.43
CA ARG A 75 14.84 2.97 -2.11
C ARG A 75 15.93 3.46 -1.16
N GLY A 76 15.57 3.86 0.07
CA GLY A 76 16.47 4.51 1.03
C GLY A 76 17.03 5.85 0.56
N LYS A 77 16.42 6.48 -0.46
CA LYS A 77 16.87 7.78 -1.00
C LYS A 77 15.72 8.60 -1.59
N PRO A 78 15.81 9.95 -1.54
CA PRO A 78 14.79 10.83 -2.12
C PRO A 78 14.63 10.61 -3.62
N ILE A 79 13.40 10.80 -4.12
CA ILE A 79 13.13 10.86 -5.56
C ILE A 79 13.61 12.21 -6.09
N LYS A 80 14.24 12.18 -7.27
CA LYS A 80 14.72 13.38 -7.97
C LYS A 80 14.18 13.38 -9.41
N PRO A 81 13.64 14.51 -9.91
CA PRO A 81 13.34 15.76 -9.17
C PRO A 81 12.28 15.56 -8.06
N SER A 82 12.20 16.50 -7.12
CA SER A 82 11.25 16.42 -5.99
C SER A 82 9.81 16.38 -6.48
N TRP A 83 8.96 15.67 -5.74
CA TRP A 83 7.51 15.59 -5.95
C TRP A 83 6.74 16.64 -5.13
N ASN A 84 5.47 16.86 -5.46
CA ASN A 84 4.61 17.86 -4.84
C ASN A 84 3.98 17.33 -3.55
N LYS A 85 4.36 17.93 -2.40
CA LYS A 85 3.88 17.55 -1.06
C LYS A 85 2.46 18.01 -0.74
N ARG A 86 1.91 18.97 -1.50
CA ARG A 86 0.57 19.55 -1.31
C ARG A 86 -0.14 19.67 -2.65
N PRO A 87 -0.47 18.54 -3.29
CA PRO A 87 -1.12 18.59 -4.58
C PRO A 87 -2.57 19.04 -4.42
N VAL A 88 -3.06 19.87 -5.35
CA VAL A 88 -4.38 20.53 -5.26
C VAL A 88 -5.29 20.23 -6.45
N ASN A 89 -4.76 19.60 -7.50
CA ASN A 89 -5.48 19.28 -8.72
C ASN A 89 -4.95 17.99 -9.35
N GLN A 90 -5.67 17.47 -10.35
CA GLN A 90 -5.34 16.22 -11.03
C GLN A 90 -3.97 16.25 -11.73
N HIS A 91 -3.53 17.42 -12.20
CA HIS A 91 -2.21 17.54 -12.83
C HIS A 91 -1.10 17.22 -11.82
N HIS A 92 -1.15 17.82 -10.62
CA HIS A 92 -0.19 17.52 -9.56
C HIS A 92 -0.24 16.05 -9.12
N TYR A 93 -1.43 15.41 -9.14
CA TYR A 93 -1.56 13.99 -8.81
C TYR A 93 -0.83 13.13 -9.84
N LEU A 94 -1.07 13.38 -11.13
CA LEU A 94 -0.42 12.68 -12.23
C LEU A 94 1.10 12.88 -12.21
N GLU A 95 1.57 14.09 -11.92
CA GLU A 95 3.01 14.39 -11.78
C GLU A 95 3.64 13.53 -10.68
N ASN A 96 3.04 13.49 -9.49
CA ASN A 96 3.52 12.67 -8.37
C ASN A 96 3.54 11.18 -8.72
N VAL A 97 2.44 10.64 -9.24
CA VAL A 97 2.35 9.22 -9.63
C VAL A 97 3.40 8.89 -10.69
N THR A 98 3.54 9.73 -11.71
CA THR A 98 4.57 9.57 -12.76
C THR A 98 5.97 9.57 -12.15
N CYS A 99 6.24 10.45 -11.20
CA CYS A 99 7.51 10.55 -10.52
C CYS A 99 7.85 9.26 -9.75
N ALA A 100 6.88 8.74 -8.99
CA ALA A 100 7.03 7.47 -8.26
C ALA A 100 7.28 6.29 -9.21
N LEU A 101 6.50 6.16 -10.29
CA LEU A 101 6.64 5.08 -11.25
C LEU A 101 8.00 5.12 -11.96
N LYS A 102 8.47 6.31 -12.38
CA LYS A 102 9.82 6.48 -12.92
C LYS A 102 10.88 6.08 -11.91
N ALA A 103 10.72 6.41 -10.64
CA ALA A 103 11.69 6.03 -9.62
C ALA A 103 11.81 4.51 -9.41
N VAL A 104 10.76 3.73 -9.70
CA VAL A 104 10.75 2.26 -9.63
C VAL A 104 11.31 1.62 -10.90
N MET A 105 11.01 2.16 -12.09
CA MET A 105 11.41 1.53 -13.36
C MET A 105 12.91 1.66 -13.66
N TRP A 106 13.58 2.69 -13.14
CA TRP A 106 14.97 3.02 -13.50
C TRP A 106 16.00 2.42 -12.52
N THR A 107 15.60 1.44 -11.71
CA THR A 107 16.49 0.74 -10.77
C THR A 107 16.98 -0.62 -11.28
N SER A 108 16.84 -0.90 -12.58
CA SER A 108 17.36 -2.10 -13.25
C SER A 108 18.55 -1.80 -14.13
#